data_AF-A0A7X7F3J4-F1
#
_entry.id   AF-A0A7X7F3J4-F1
#
_cell.length_a   1.000
_cell.length_b   1.000
_cell.length_c   1.000
_cell.angle_alpha   90.00
_cell.angle_beta   90.00
_cell.angle_gamma   90.00
#
_symmetry.space_group_name_H-M   'P 1'
#
loop_
_entity.id
_entity.type
_entity.pdbx_description
1 polymer ?
#
loop_
_entity_poly.entity_id
_entity_poly.type
_entity_poly.pdbx_seq_one_letter_code
_entity_poly.pdbx_strand_id
1 'polypeptide(L)'
;MVTITTNSASVQATGNHPFWVVDGDDLRGRPAAQDVYSHERDLTHNGRWVEARELRIGDQLLSVSGTRISIESLSTAHHHGRVYNMQVDGPHTYAVGPSGVLVHNKPSARILQTGGHTVKPGTAKALNESLGRNLHHRDWGRALEGLKDSLGLPKDYHGRIDALGNYLDEAGNILGNLEDFLH
;
A
#
# COMPACT_ATOMS: atom_id res chain seq x y z
N MET A 1 12.59 -0.08 -10.56
CA MET A 1 11.38 -0.16 -11.39
C MET A 1 11.21 -1.62 -11.80
N VAL A 2 9.98 -2.14 -11.75
CA VAL A 2 9.63 -3.49 -12.21
C VAL A 2 8.83 -3.34 -13.49
N THR A 3 9.24 -4.04 -14.56
CA THR A 3 8.48 -4.19 -15.80
C THR A 3 7.87 -5.59 -15.80
N ILE A 4 6.55 -5.65 -15.88
CA ILE A 4 5.75 -6.87 -15.93
C ILE A 4 5.26 -7.02 -17.37
N THR A 5 5.57 -8.16 -18.00
CA THR A 5 5.07 -8.46 -19.34
C THR A 5 4.10 -9.62 -19.25
N THR A 6 2.94 -9.44 -19.86
CA THR A 6 1.90 -10.45 -20.01
C THR A 6 1.71 -10.73 -21.49
N ASN A 7 0.93 -11.77 -21.80
CA ASN A 7 0.55 -12.13 -23.17
C ASN A 7 -0.08 -11.00 -24.01
N SER A 8 -0.52 -9.92 -23.37
CA SER A 8 -1.33 -8.86 -23.98
C SER A 8 -0.83 -7.45 -23.71
N ALA A 9 0.06 -7.24 -22.74
CA ALA A 9 0.57 -5.92 -22.40
C ALA A 9 1.91 -5.96 -21.64
N SER A 10 2.56 -4.80 -21.56
CA SER A 10 3.65 -4.54 -20.61
C SER A 10 3.26 -3.40 -19.68
N VAL A 11 3.54 -3.56 -18.39
CA VAL A 11 3.23 -2.61 -17.32
C VAL A 11 4.50 -2.31 -16.53
N GLN A 12 4.76 -1.03 -16.25
CA GLN A 12 5.89 -0.60 -15.42
C GLN A 12 5.39 -0.03 -14.09
N ALA A 13 6.02 -0.44 -12.98
CA ALA A 13 5.65 -0.01 -11.64
C ALA A 13 6.86 0.17 -10.70
N THR A 14 6.67 0.88 -9.60
CA THR A 14 7.63 0.87 -8.48
C THR A 14 7.57 -0.46 -7.75
N GLY A 15 8.66 -0.86 -7.09
CA GLY A 15 8.75 -2.20 -6.46
C GLY A 15 7.70 -2.45 -5.39
N ASN A 16 7.29 -1.42 -4.66
CA ASN A 16 6.26 -1.50 -3.62
C ASN A 16 4.82 -1.41 -4.15
N HIS A 17 4.61 -1.26 -5.46
CA HIS A 17 3.28 -1.06 -6.02
C HIS A 17 2.48 -2.37 -5.98
N PRO A 18 1.30 -2.42 -5.35
CA PRO A 18 0.56 -3.66 -5.20
C PRO A 18 -0.26 -4.02 -6.46
N PHE A 19 -0.27 -5.31 -6.77
CA PHE A 19 -1.05 -5.96 -7.82
C PHE A 19 -1.97 -7.04 -7.20
N TRP A 20 -3.20 -7.15 -7.69
CA TRP A 20 -4.11 -8.20 -7.24
C TRP A 20 -3.78 -9.51 -7.95
N VAL A 21 -3.27 -10.48 -7.19
CA VAL A 21 -2.90 -11.82 -7.67
C VAL A 21 -3.97 -12.81 -7.22
N VAL A 22 -4.59 -13.50 -8.18
CA VAL A 22 -5.67 -14.47 -7.93
C VAL A 22 -5.17 -15.90 -7.79
N ASP A 23 -4.01 -16.19 -8.36
CA ASP A 23 -3.35 -17.49 -8.30
C ASP A 23 -1.85 -17.33 -8.56
N GLY A 24 -1.04 -18.17 -7.93
CA GLY A 24 0.42 -18.09 -8.00
C GLY A 24 1.12 -19.00 -7.00
N ASP A 25 2.38 -19.29 -7.28
CA ASP A 25 3.20 -20.19 -6.45
C ASP A 25 3.42 -19.63 -5.04
N ASP A 26 3.16 -20.43 -4.01
CA ASP A 26 3.28 -20.04 -2.59
C ASP A 26 2.63 -18.67 -2.26
N LEU A 27 1.52 -18.33 -2.92
CA LEU A 27 0.92 -17.00 -2.82
C LEU A 27 0.57 -16.61 -1.37
N ARG A 28 0.21 -17.59 -0.53
CA ARG A 28 -0.10 -17.38 0.89
C ARG A 28 1.15 -17.13 1.76
N GLY A 29 2.31 -17.65 1.37
CA GLY A 29 3.56 -17.47 2.10
C GLY A 29 4.28 -16.15 1.82
N ARG A 30 3.86 -15.40 0.79
CA ARG A 30 4.52 -14.15 0.39
C ARG A 30 4.24 -12.97 1.35
N PRO A 31 5.16 -11.99 1.45
CA PRO A 31 4.94 -10.77 2.23
C PRO A 31 3.65 -10.04 1.83
N ALA A 32 2.95 -9.47 2.82
CA ALA A 32 1.79 -8.63 2.55
C ALA A 32 2.20 -7.29 1.93
N ALA A 33 1.39 -6.79 1.00
CA ALA A 33 1.61 -5.47 0.44
C ALA A 33 1.39 -4.38 1.50
N GLN A 34 2.42 -3.58 1.74
CA GLN A 34 2.42 -2.58 2.81
C GLN A 34 1.62 -1.32 2.41
N ASP A 35 1.56 -1.02 1.11
CA ASP A 35 0.87 0.14 0.54
C ASP A 35 -0.65 -0.08 0.30
N VAL A 36 -1.24 -1.13 0.90
CA VAL A 36 -2.68 -1.42 0.88
C VAL A 36 -3.25 -1.21 2.28
N TYR A 37 -4.48 -0.71 2.40
CA TYR A 37 -5.16 -0.57 3.69
C TYR A 37 -5.26 -1.90 4.42
N SER A 38 -5.05 -1.91 5.74
CA SER A 38 -5.12 -3.10 6.60
C SER A 38 -6.35 -3.99 6.35
N HIS A 39 -7.52 -3.39 6.17
CA HIS A 39 -8.79 -4.09 5.90
C HIS A 39 -8.93 -4.61 4.46
N GLU A 40 -8.09 -4.16 3.53
CA GLU A 40 -8.02 -4.60 2.15
C GLU A 40 -6.82 -5.53 1.88
N ARG A 41 -5.85 -5.59 2.82
CA ARG A 41 -4.65 -6.45 2.74
C ARG A 41 -5.01 -7.95 2.73
N ASP A 42 -6.13 -8.30 3.36
CA ASP A 42 -6.48 -9.69 3.61
C ASP A 42 -7.00 -10.42 2.38
N LEU A 43 -6.61 -11.70 2.33
CA LEU A 43 -7.07 -12.70 1.38
C LEU A 43 -8.60 -12.71 1.31
N THR A 44 -9.15 -12.35 0.16
CA THR A 44 -10.49 -12.87 -0.17
C THR A 44 -10.31 -14.28 -0.72
N HIS A 45 -11.40 -15.06 -0.83
CA HIS A 45 -11.35 -16.36 -1.53
C HIS A 45 -10.87 -16.26 -2.99
N ASN A 46 -10.73 -15.03 -3.52
CA ASN A 46 -10.46 -14.74 -4.92
C ASN A 46 -9.05 -14.16 -5.17
N GLY A 47 -8.18 -14.02 -4.17
CA GLY A 47 -6.82 -13.50 -4.34
C GLY A 47 -6.30 -12.65 -3.17
N ARG A 48 -5.14 -12.02 -3.39
CA ARG A 48 -4.53 -11.05 -2.47
C ARG A 48 -3.69 -10.01 -3.20
N TRP A 49 -3.38 -8.92 -2.51
CA TRP A 49 -2.39 -7.94 -2.98
C TRP A 49 -0.97 -8.44 -2.77
N VAL A 50 -0.15 -8.31 -3.83
CA VAL A 50 1.29 -8.63 -3.86
C VAL A 50 2.03 -7.43 -4.45
N GLU A 51 3.11 -7.00 -3.81
CA GLU A 51 3.92 -5.90 -4.34
C GLU A 51 4.65 -6.31 -5.62
N ALA A 52 4.89 -5.36 -6.52
CA ALA A 52 5.53 -5.62 -7.82
C ALA A 52 6.88 -6.36 -7.69
N ARG A 53 7.64 -6.09 -6.62
CA ARG A 53 8.92 -6.76 -6.34
C ARG A 53 8.79 -8.22 -5.90
N GLU A 54 7.61 -8.61 -5.44
CA GLU A 54 7.28 -9.97 -4.96
C GLU A 54 6.47 -10.78 -6.00
N LEU A 55 6.19 -10.20 -7.17
CA LEU A 55 5.59 -10.91 -8.29
C LEU A 55 6.53 -11.98 -8.83
N ARG A 56 5.94 -13.07 -9.32
CA ARG A 56 6.65 -14.19 -9.95
C ARG A 56 6.11 -14.43 -11.35
N ILE A 57 6.95 -14.96 -12.22
CA ILE A 57 6.51 -15.49 -13.52
C ILE A 57 5.51 -16.61 -13.26
N GLY A 58 4.38 -16.60 -13.97
CA GLY A 58 3.28 -17.53 -13.76
C GLY A 58 2.19 -17.04 -12.81
N ASP A 59 2.39 -15.94 -12.07
CA ASP A 59 1.30 -15.33 -11.30
C ASP A 59 0.15 -14.91 -12.24
N GLN A 60 -1.08 -15.13 -11.78
CA GLN A 60 -2.29 -14.73 -12.48
C GLN A 60 -2.84 -13.44 -11.87
N LEU A 61 -2.85 -12.37 -12.67
CA LEU A 61 -3.44 -11.07 -12.35
C LEU A 61 -4.91 -11.04 -12.77
N LEU A 62 -5.73 -10.21 -12.11
CA LEU A 62 -7.11 -9.97 -12.52
C LEU A 62 -7.24 -8.68 -13.35
N SER A 63 -7.79 -8.79 -14.55
CA SER A 63 -8.24 -7.66 -15.38
C SER A 63 -9.54 -7.06 -14.84
N VAL A 64 -9.80 -5.78 -15.13
CA VAL A 64 -11.12 -5.14 -14.92
C VAL A 64 -12.28 -5.90 -15.58
N SER A 65 -12.00 -6.65 -16.64
CA SER A 65 -12.97 -7.51 -17.34
C SER A 65 -13.31 -8.81 -16.60
N GLY A 66 -12.65 -9.09 -15.47
CA GLY A 66 -12.72 -10.38 -14.77
C GLY A 66 -11.82 -11.47 -15.37
N THR A 67 -11.05 -11.14 -16.42
CA THR A 67 -10.15 -12.09 -17.08
C THR A 67 -8.87 -12.29 -16.28
N ARG A 68 -8.37 -13.54 -16.20
CA ARG A 68 -7.07 -13.85 -15.61
C ARG A 68 -5.95 -13.66 -16.63
N ILE A 69 -4.90 -12.95 -16.23
CA ILE A 69 -3.76 -12.62 -17.09
C ILE A 69 -2.49 -13.16 -16.44
N SER A 70 -1.79 -14.08 -17.12
CA SER A 70 -0.54 -14.65 -16.63
C SER A 70 0.65 -13.72 -16.88
N ILE A 71 1.52 -13.60 -15.90
CA ILE A 71 2.83 -12.95 -16.06
C ILE A 71 3.77 -13.89 -16.81
N GLU A 72 4.27 -13.45 -17.96
CA GLU A 72 5.20 -14.21 -18.81
C GLU A 72 6.66 -13.85 -18.54
N SER A 73 6.93 -12.59 -18.21
CA SER A 73 8.26 -12.17 -17.81
C SER A 73 8.24 -10.97 -16.85
N LEU A 74 9.31 -10.89 -16.05
CA LEU A 74 9.57 -9.80 -15.13
C LEU A 74 10.99 -9.28 -15.39
N SER A 75 11.14 -7.97 -15.45
CA SER A 75 12.43 -7.31 -15.53
C SER A 75 12.53 -6.23 -14.46
N THR A 76 13.60 -6.27 -13.67
CA THR A 76 13.88 -5.27 -12.64
C THR A 76 15.04 -4.40 -13.10
N ALA A 77 14.79 -3.10 -13.25
CA ALA A 77 15.83 -2.12 -13.57
C ALA A 77 15.96 -1.11 -12.43
N HIS A 78 17.20 -0.84 -12.01
CA HIS A 78 17.54 0.26 -11.11
C HIS A 78 17.57 1.58 -11.90
N HIS A 79 16.40 2.08 -12.31
CA HIS A 79 16.29 3.38 -12.96
C HIS A 79 15.91 4.47 -11.96
N HIS A 80 16.75 5.53 -11.91
CA HIS A 80 16.37 6.85 -11.42
C HIS A 80 15.80 7.63 -12.62
N GLY A 81 14.48 7.61 -12.81
CA GLY A 81 13.81 8.32 -13.91
C GLY A 81 12.38 8.69 -13.55
N ARG A 82 11.93 9.88 -13.98
CA ARG A 82 10.55 10.35 -13.73
C ARG A 82 9.55 9.44 -14.44
N VAL A 83 8.64 8.85 -13.68
CA VAL A 83 7.48 8.12 -14.22
C VAL A 83 6.25 9.01 -14.12
N TYR A 84 5.48 9.06 -15.20
CA TYR A 84 4.21 9.78 -15.27
C TYR A 84 3.10 8.84 -14.78
N ASN A 85 2.61 9.05 -13.55
CA ASN A 85 1.38 8.42 -13.09
C ASN A 85 0.21 9.24 -13.59
N MET A 86 -0.63 8.68 -14.46
CA MET A 86 -1.90 9.30 -14.83
C MET A 86 -2.87 9.17 -13.65
N GLN A 87 -3.26 10.32 -13.09
CA GLN A 87 -4.23 10.45 -12.01
C GLN A 87 -5.63 10.53 -12.63
N VAL A 88 -6.49 9.56 -12.31
CA VAL A 88 -7.93 9.62 -12.60
C VAL A 88 -8.65 9.65 -11.26
N ASP A 89 -9.70 10.47 -11.13
CA ASP A 89 -10.48 10.62 -9.90
C ASP A 89 -11.63 9.57 -9.91
N GLY A 90 -11.74 8.72 -8.88
CA GLY A 90 -12.69 7.59 -8.86
C GLY A 90 -12.27 6.42 -7.94
N PRO A 91 -13.02 5.28 -7.89
CA PRO A 91 -12.73 4.18 -6.96
C PRO A 91 -11.30 3.65 -7.11
N HIS A 92 -10.71 3.20 -5.99
CA HIS A 92 -9.27 2.96 -5.77
C HIS A 92 -8.62 1.83 -6.60
N THR A 93 -9.19 1.47 -7.75
CA THR A 93 -8.61 0.51 -8.69
C THR A 93 -8.83 0.98 -10.11
N TYR A 94 -7.76 1.05 -10.91
CA TYR A 94 -7.85 1.44 -12.33
C TYR A 94 -7.23 0.37 -13.21
N ALA A 95 -7.72 0.28 -14.44
CA ALA A 95 -7.17 -0.54 -15.50
C ALA A 95 -5.97 0.17 -16.16
N VAL A 96 -4.82 -0.50 -16.30
CA VAL A 96 -3.69 -0.02 -17.11
C VAL A 96 -3.52 -0.84 -18.37
N GLY A 97 -3.29 -0.15 -19.49
CA GLY A 97 -3.01 -0.73 -20.81
C GLY A 97 -4.25 -1.31 -21.52
N PRO A 98 -4.09 -1.78 -22.77
CA PRO A 98 -5.18 -2.38 -23.56
C PRO A 98 -5.88 -3.57 -22.87
N SER A 99 -5.15 -4.24 -21.97
CA SER A 99 -5.61 -5.42 -21.21
C SER A 99 -6.37 -5.09 -19.92
N GLY A 100 -6.34 -3.82 -19.48
CA GLY A 100 -7.06 -3.35 -18.30
C GLY A 100 -6.67 -4.02 -16.99
N VAL A 101 -5.37 -4.14 -16.71
CA VAL A 101 -4.87 -4.73 -15.45
C VAL A 101 -5.22 -3.82 -14.27
N LEU A 102 -5.84 -4.37 -13.21
CA LEU A 102 -6.17 -3.64 -11.99
C LEU A 102 -4.89 -3.25 -11.24
N VAL A 103 -4.62 -1.95 -11.16
CA VAL A 103 -3.56 -1.37 -10.34
C VAL A 103 -4.17 -0.49 -9.25
N HIS A 104 -3.55 -0.50 -8.06
CA HIS A 104 -3.98 0.35 -6.95
C HIS A 104 -3.39 1.75 -7.11
N ASN A 105 -4.24 2.77 -7.27
CA ASN A 105 -3.76 4.14 -7.28
C ASN A 105 -3.27 4.49 -5.88
N LYS A 106 -2.07 5.07 -5.74
CA LYS A 106 -1.59 5.55 -4.44
C LYS A 106 -2.66 6.51 -3.89
N PRO A 107 -3.33 6.20 -2.78
CA PRO A 107 -4.17 7.19 -2.15
C PRO A 107 -3.22 8.31 -1.72
N SER A 108 -3.38 9.50 -2.29
CA SER A 108 -2.92 10.72 -1.65
C SER A 108 -3.81 10.91 -0.42
N ALA A 109 -3.55 10.09 0.60
CA ALA A 109 -4.27 10.08 1.84
C ALA A 109 -4.14 11.47 2.47
N ARG A 110 -5.27 12.06 2.84
CA ARG A 110 -5.29 13.36 3.49
C ARG A 110 -4.42 13.29 4.75
N ILE A 111 -3.39 14.13 4.82
CA ILE A 111 -2.57 14.25 6.03
C ILE A 111 -3.47 14.77 7.16
N LEU A 112 -3.59 13.97 8.22
CA LEU A 112 -4.35 14.30 9.42
C LEU A 112 -3.52 15.06 10.44
N GLN A 113 -2.21 14.82 10.47
CA GLN A 113 -1.29 15.50 11.37
C GLN A 113 0.09 15.65 10.73
N THR A 114 0.69 16.82 10.94
CA THR A 114 2.10 17.08 10.67
C THR A 114 2.82 17.38 11.99
N GLY A 115 3.98 16.75 12.19
CA GLY A 115 4.82 16.95 13.36
C GLY A 115 4.17 16.54 14.69
N GLY A 116 4.87 16.88 15.78
CA GLY A 116 4.47 16.57 17.15
C GLY A 116 4.92 15.18 17.62
N HIS A 117 4.93 15.01 18.94
CA HIS A 117 5.36 13.76 19.59
C HIS A 117 4.20 12.81 19.90
N THR A 118 2.97 13.31 19.84
CA THR A 118 1.76 12.59 20.24
C THR A 118 0.67 12.71 19.17
N VAL A 119 -0.28 11.75 19.18
CA VAL A 119 -1.48 11.83 18.33
C VAL A 119 -2.48 12.80 18.96
N LYS A 120 -2.82 13.88 18.25
CA LYS A 120 -3.81 14.86 18.73
C LYS A 120 -5.20 14.22 18.80
N PRO A 121 -6.07 14.63 19.74
CA PRO A 121 -7.44 14.11 19.82
C PRO A 121 -8.24 14.24 18.52
N GLY A 122 -8.08 15.33 17.77
CA GLY A 122 -8.72 15.51 16.46
C GLY A 122 -8.21 14.54 15.40
N THR A 123 -6.92 14.22 15.41
CA THR A 123 -6.30 13.22 14.54
C THR A 123 -6.80 11.82 14.88
N ALA A 124 -6.85 11.46 16.16
CA ALA A 124 -7.41 10.19 16.62
C ALA A 124 -8.89 10.03 16.23
N LYS A 125 -9.69 11.09 16.34
CA LYS A 125 -11.09 11.08 15.88
C LYS A 125 -11.18 10.83 14.37
N ALA A 126 -10.38 11.53 13.58
CA ALA A 126 -10.36 11.34 12.14
C ALA A 126 -9.86 9.94 11.73
N LEU A 127 -8.90 9.36 12.45
CA LEU A 127 -8.45 7.97 12.28
C LEU A 127 -9.59 6.98 12.58
N ASN A 128 -10.32 7.17 13.69
CA ASN A 128 -11.48 6.36 14.01
C ASN A 128 -12.54 6.40 12.89
N GLU A 129 -12.85 7.60 12.39
CA GLU A 129 -13.82 7.77 11.30
C GLU A 129 -13.35 7.12 9.99
N SER A 130 -12.09 7.30 9.62
CA SER A 130 -11.53 6.80 8.35
C SER A 130 -11.27 5.30 8.34
N LEU A 131 -10.89 4.73 9.49
CA LEU A 131 -10.53 3.31 9.64
C LEU A 131 -11.67 2.48 10.24
N GLY A 132 -12.85 3.07 10.47
CA GLY A 132 -13.99 2.39 11.08
C GLY A 132 -13.71 1.87 12.49
N ARG A 133 -12.85 2.57 13.25
CA ARG A 133 -12.46 2.21 14.62
C ARG A 133 -13.22 3.04 15.65
N ASN A 134 -13.21 2.58 16.90
CA ASN A 134 -13.73 3.33 18.04
C ASN A 134 -12.76 3.23 19.22
N LEU A 135 -11.58 3.84 19.04
CA LEU A 135 -10.47 3.78 20.00
C LEU A 135 -10.27 5.11 20.72
N HIS A 136 -9.73 5.05 21.94
CA HIS A 136 -9.39 6.26 22.66
C HIS A 136 -8.11 6.87 22.06
N HIS A 137 -7.97 8.20 22.10
CA HIS A 137 -6.79 8.87 21.52
C HIS A 137 -5.44 8.40 22.10
N ARG A 138 -5.46 7.87 23.34
CA ARG A 138 -4.27 7.27 23.98
C ARG A 138 -3.87 5.93 23.37
N ASP A 139 -4.81 5.18 22.81
CA ASP A 139 -4.51 3.93 22.11
C ASP A 139 -3.71 4.22 20.83
N TRP A 140 -4.15 5.21 20.06
CA TRP A 140 -3.40 5.74 18.92
C TRP A 140 -2.05 6.32 19.32
N GLY A 141 -1.96 6.98 20.48
CA GLY A 141 -0.69 7.46 21.05
C GLY A 141 0.29 6.33 21.35
N ARG A 142 -0.17 5.26 22.01
CA ARG A 142 0.64 4.06 22.30
C ARG A 142 1.09 3.36 21.02
N ALA A 143 0.22 3.28 20.02
CA ALA A 143 0.57 2.73 18.71
C ALA A 143 1.69 3.53 18.04
N LEU A 144 1.65 4.86 18.10
CA LEU A 144 2.72 5.70 17.58
C LEU A 144 4.05 5.49 18.32
N GLU A 145 4.01 5.34 19.64
CA GLU A 145 5.19 5.04 20.45
C GLU A 145 5.78 3.67 20.09
N GLY A 146 4.95 2.63 20.04
CA GLY A 146 5.38 1.27 19.65
C GLY A 146 5.97 1.22 18.24
N LEU A 147 5.36 1.95 17.30
CA LEU A 147 5.87 2.08 15.94
C LEU A 147 7.26 2.73 15.92
N LYS A 148 7.45 3.85 16.63
CA LYS A 148 8.74 4.54 16.71
C LYS A 148 9.81 3.63 17.34
N ASP A 149 9.48 2.94 18.42
CA ASP A 149 10.39 2.02 19.10
C ASP A 149 10.80 0.87 18.17
N SER A 150 9.87 0.30 17.40
CA SER A 150 10.17 -0.77 16.43
C SER A 150 11.10 -0.33 15.30
N LEU A 151 11.02 0.94 14.92
CA LEU A 151 11.85 1.55 13.89
C LEU A 151 13.17 2.11 14.43
N GLY A 152 13.39 2.06 15.75
CA GLY A 152 14.54 2.68 16.40
C GLY A 152 14.56 4.22 16.28
N LEU A 153 13.39 4.84 16.09
CA LEU A 153 13.28 6.28 15.94
C LEU A 153 13.33 6.99 17.30
N PRO A 154 13.98 8.17 17.37
CA PRO A 154 13.92 9.01 18.57
C PRO A 154 12.48 9.35 18.97
N LYS A 155 12.20 9.50 20.27
CA LYS A 155 10.86 9.85 20.76
C LYS A 155 10.36 11.18 20.21
N ASP A 156 11.29 12.13 20.05
CA ASP A 156 11.08 13.45 19.47
C ASP A 156 11.05 13.47 17.94
N TYR A 157 11.22 12.31 17.29
CA TYR A 157 11.10 12.22 15.84
C TYR A 157 9.75 12.76 15.35
N HIS A 158 9.83 13.67 14.38
CA HIS A 158 8.70 14.31 13.75
C HIS A 158 8.38 13.64 12.43
N GLY A 159 7.11 13.27 12.26
CA GLY A 159 6.60 12.68 11.05
C GLY A 159 5.20 13.20 10.75
N ARG A 160 4.55 12.58 9.79
CA ARG A 160 3.18 12.88 9.41
C ARG A 160 2.31 11.66 9.63
N ILE A 161 1.03 11.88 9.94
CA ILE A 161 0.03 10.82 10.03
C ILE A 161 -1.01 11.11 8.96
N ASP A 162 -1.27 10.14 8.09
CA ASP A 162 -2.32 10.25 7.09
C ASP A 162 -3.63 9.59 7.54
N ALA A 163 -4.68 9.75 6.73
CA ALA A 163 -6.00 9.21 7.01
C ALA A 163 -6.09 7.68 6.93
N LEU A 164 -5.01 6.99 6.57
CA LEU A 164 -4.97 5.53 6.49
C LEU A 164 -4.21 4.94 7.69
N GLY A 165 -3.82 5.79 8.64
CA GLY A 165 -2.99 5.39 9.77
C GLY A 165 -1.51 5.25 9.42
N ASN A 166 -1.06 5.62 8.22
CA ASN A 166 0.37 5.56 7.91
C ASN A 166 1.11 6.68 8.65
N TYR A 167 2.27 6.32 9.19
CA TYR A 167 3.27 7.27 9.67
C TYR A 167 4.29 7.51 8.57
N LEU A 168 4.53 8.78 8.21
CA LEU A 168 5.40 9.16 7.10
C LEU A 168 6.54 10.07 7.57
N ASP A 169 7.66 10.01 6.86
CA ASP A 169 8.77 10.97 7.02
C ASP A 169 8.46 12.34 6.37
N GLU A 170 9.42 13.27 6.47
CA GLU A 170 9.33 14.60 5.84
C GLU A 170 9.30 14.55 4.30
N ALA A 171 9.93 13.53 3.70
CA ALA A 171 9.93 13.32 2.26
C ALA A 171 8.61 12.70 1.73
N GLY A 172 7.79 12.14 2.62
CA GLY A 172 6.49 11.53 2.31
C GLY A 172 6.59 10.02 2.08
N ASN A 173 7.70 9.41 2.49
CA ASN A 173 7.83 7.97 2.51
C ASN A 173 7.11 7.41 3.73
N ILE A 174 6.37 6.32 3.53
CA ILE A 174 5.71 5.59 4.61
C ILE A 174 6.79 4.86 5.43
N LEU A 175 6.79 5.09 6.74
CA LEU A 175 7.66 4.45 7.72
C LEU A 175 6.99 3.24 8.36
N GLY A 176 5.67 3.22 8.43
CA GLY A 176 4.86 2.12 8.97
C GLY A 176 3.41 2.52 9.14
N ASN A 177 2.57 1.63 9.67
CA ASN A 177 1.16 1.91 9.94
C ASN A 177 0.83 1.76 11.44
N LEU A 178 0.08 2.71 11.98
CA LEU A 178 -0.32 2.73 13.39
C LEU A 178 -1.22 1.55 13.77
N GLU A 179 -2.02 1.01 12.85
CA GLU A 179 -2.89 -0.14 13.14
C GLU A 179 -2.11 -1.41 13.50
N ASP A 180 -0.87 -1.54 13.01
CA ASP A 180 0.00 -2.68 13.30
C ASP A 180 0.46 -2.70 14.77
N PHE A 181 0.25 -1.61 15.52
CA PHE A 181 0.65 -1.42 16.92
C PHE A 181 -0.53 -1.18 17.86
N LEU A 182 -1.76 -1.45 17.41
CA LEU A 182 -2.95 -1.46 18.26
C LEU A 182 -3.07 -2.81 19.00
N HIS A 183 -3.47 -2.76 20.26
CA HIS A 183 -3.68 -3.92 21.14
C HIS A 183 -5.08 -3.93 21.73
#